data_AF-J7L998-F1
#
_entry.id   AF-J7L998-F1
#
_cell.length_a   1.000
_cell.length_b   1.000
_cell.length_c   1.000
_cell.angle_alpha   90.00
_cell.angle_beta   90.00
_cell.angle_gamma   90.00
#
_symmetry.space_group_name_H-M   'P 1'
#
loop_
_entity.id
_entity.type
_entity.pdbx_description
1 polymer ?
#
loop_
_entity_poly.entity_id
_entity_poly.type
_entity_poly.pdbx_seq_one_letter_code
_entity_poly.pdbx_strand_id
1 'polypeptide(L)'
;MSLSALFALTACSSSGVDSSEGSGSVEGSVEAAEEVESSDVFDFTETSMGPAETIEFRVPDDLVEMDQEYAENRVVDSITVSATEAEDPSECAVRYEFGYTGEDLDRLTEFAENHYETRPPREAAFNAFTGEAPNDTDMEDDFSSAVVQLKCALSPSDDSDTAEARFVRTNDKGGTTHFILAEFSVMSDGELFVHRIEARSWRLDGNGNWVKG
;
A
#
# COMPACT_ATOMS: atom_id res chain seq x y z
N MET A 1 15.82 30.89 34.22
CA MET A 1 15.48 30.54 35.61
C MET A 1 15.76 29.06 35.76
N SER A 2 16.76 28.71 36.57
CA SER A 2 17.27 27.35 36.74
C SER A 2 16.72 26.80 38.06
N LEU A 3 16.15 25.59 38.04
CA LEU A 3 15.86 24.83 39.25
C LEU A 3 16.74 23.58 39.27
N SER A 4 17.68 23.59 40.21
CA SER A 4 18.39 22.41 40.67
C SER A 4 17.55 21.70 41.73
N ALA A 5 17.53 20.37 41.74
CA ALA A 5 17.24 19.60 42.94
C ALA A 5 18.07 18.31 42.95
N LEU A 6 18.98 18.26 43.91
CA LEU A 6 19.74 17.08 44.32
C LEU A 6 18.81 16.04 44.97
N PHE A 7 19.07 14.76 44.76
CA PHE A 7 18.83 13.74 45.78
C PHE A 7 20.03 12.82 45.93
N ALA A 8 20.31 12.52 47.19
CA ALA A 8 21.56 12.01 47.71
C ALA A 8 21.63 10.47 47.72
N LEU A 9 22.88 10.01 47.78
CA LEU A 9 23.38 8.65 47.90
C LEU A 9 22.88 7.93 49.18
N THR A 10 22.68 6.60 49.10
CA THR A 10 22.79 5.70 50.27
C THR A 10 23.45 4.37 49.85
N ALA A 11 24.15 3.79 50.83
CA ALA A 11 25.38 3.01 50.70
C ALA A 11 25.23 1.49 50.58
N CYS A 12 26.39 0.86 50.39
CA CYS A 12 26.71 -0.54 50.11
C CYS A 12 26.35 -1.56 51.23
N SER A 13 26.24 -2.83 50.85
CA SER A 13 26.76 -3.96 51.65
C SER A 13 27.18 -5.15 50.78
N SER A 14 28.42 -5.59 50.98
CA SER A 14 29.08 -6.84 50.55
C SER A 14 28.52 -8.05 51.33
N SER A 15 28.70 -9.34 51.05
CA SER A 15 29.56 -10.19 50.20
C SER A 15 29.07 -11.64 50.40
N GLY A 16 29.22 -12.53 49.42
CA GLY A 16 29.05 -13.98 49.66
C GLY A 16 29.18 -14.82 48.39
N VAL A 17 30.20 -15.69 48.37
CA VAL A 17 30.59 -16.62 47.31
C VAL A 17 29.71 -17.88 47.29
N ASP A 18 29.36 -18.41 46.12
CA ASP A 18 29.46 -19.85 45.79
C ASP A 18 29.34 -20.08 44.27
N SER A 19 29.96 -21.15 43.78
CA SER A 19 30.11 -21.51 42.37
C SER A 19 29.14 -22.63 42.02
N SER A 20 28.32 -22.50 40.98
CA SER A 20 27.82 -23.68 40.26
C SER A 20 27.20 -23.31 38.90
N GLU A 21 27.45 -24.18 37.93
CA GLU A 21 27.14 -24.15 36.51
C GLU A 21 25.64 -23.96 36.18
N GLY A 22 25.34 -23.26 35.07
CA GLY A 22 24.08 -23.41 34.35
C GLY A 22 23.46 -22.13 33.77
N SER A 23 23.26 -22.17 32.45
CA SER A 23 22.16 -21.54 31.71
C SER A 23 22.02 -20.02 31.63
N GLY A 24 21.92 -19.56 30.38
CA GLY A 24 20.94 -18.56 29.98
C GLY A 24 21.42 -17.12 30.00
N SER A 25 22.18 -16.71 28.98
CA SER A 25 22.23 -15.30 28.60
C SER A 25 20.90 -14.93 27.95
N VAL A 26 19.97 -14.41 28.74
CA VAL A 26 18.82 -13.67 28.24
C VAL A 26 19.21 -12.20 28.34
N GLU A 27 19.88 -11.69 27.29
CA GLU A 27 19.98 -10.25 27.09
C GLU A 27 18.61 -9.79 26.59
N GLY A 28 17.91 -9.04 27.44
CA GLY A 28 16.66 -8.38 27.08
C GLY A 28 16.96 -7.29 26.06
N SER A 29 16.88 -7.65 24.78
CA SER A 29 16.61 -6.70 23.72
C SER A 29 15.21 -6.15 23.95
N VAL A 30 15.14 -4.86 24.27
CA VAL A 30 13.94 -4.07 24.03
C VAL A 30 13.79 -3.97 22.51
N GLU A 31 13.08 -4.93 21.94
CA GLU A 31 12.47 -4.77 20.62
C GLU A 31 11.44 -3.64 20.77
N ALA A 32 11.68 -2.55 20.05
CA ALA A 32 10.59 -1.67 19.70
C ALA A 32 9.59 -2.56 18.94
N ALA A 33 8.45 -2.82 19.58
CA ALA A 33 7.33 -3.39 18.86
C ALA A 33 7.00 -2.39 17.76
N GLU A 34 7.32 -2.74 16.51
CA GLU A 34 6.61 -2.19 15.37
C GLU A 34 5.14 -2.48 15.65
N GLU A 35 4.35 -1.43 15.87
CA GLU A 35 2.91 -1.56 15.88
C GLU A 35 2.56 -2.03 14.47
N VAL A 36 2.23 -3.32 14.36
CA VAL A 36 1.71 -3.88 13.12
C VAL A 36 0.32 -3.29 13.00
N GLU A 37 0.26 -2.11 12.38
CA GLU A 37 -0.96 -1.49 11.88
C GLU A 37 -1.72 -2.60 11.14
N SER A 38 -2.89 -2.97 11.65
CA SER A 38 -3.68 -4.03 11.03
C SER A 38 -4.24 -3.50 9.71
N SER A 39 -3.66 -3.94 8.59
CA SER A 39 -4.21 -3.66 7.27
C SER A 39 -5.41 -4.57 6.99
N ASP A 40 -6.51 -3.99 6.50
CA ASP A 40 -7.64 -4.74 5.97
C ASP A 40 -7.33 -5.17 4.53
N VAL A 41 -7.45 -6.47 4.22
CA VAL A 41 -7.18 -6.99 2.88
C VAL A 41 -8.45 -6.94 2.04
N PHE A 42 -8.40 -6.20 0.93
CA PHE A 42 -9.47 -6.16 -0.08
C PHE A 42 -9.11 -7.04 -1.27
N ASP A 43 -9.82 -8.16 -1.42
CA ASP A 43 -9.59 -9.16 -2.46
C ASP A 43 -10.56 -9.07 -3.64
N PHE A 44 -11.32 -7.99 -3.79
CA PHE A 44 -12.28 -7.82 -4.89
C PHE A 44 -13.41 -8.87 -4.97
N THR A 45 -13.58 -9.75 -3.97
CA THR A 45 -14.75 -10.65 -3.89
C THR A 45 -15.98 -9.93 -3.33
N GLU A 46 -15.75 -8.80 -2.66
CA GLU A 46 -16.77 -7.83 -2.25
C GLU A 46 -16.72 -6.59 -3.14
N THR A 47 -17.84 -5.86 -3.21
CA THR A 47 -17.94 -4.65 -4.04
C THR A 47 -17.58 -3.36 -3.32
N SER A 48 -17.44 -3.40 -1.99
CA SER A 48 -17.20 -2.24 -1.14
C SER A 48 -16.62 -2.65 0.22
N MET A 49 -15.88 -1.75 0.86
CA MET A 49 -15.24 -1.94 2.18
C MET A 49 -15.14 -0.60 2.90
N GLY A 50 -15.09 -0.63 4.23
CA GLY A 50 -14.81 0.53 5.07
C GLY A 50 -15.74 0.64 6.29
N PRO A 51 -15.39 1.47 7.29
CA PRO A 51 -14.18 2.29 7.38
C PRO A 51 -12.92 1.44 7.63
N ALA A 52 -11.78 1.87 7.08
CA ALA A 52 -10.46 1.28 7.32
C ALA A 52 -9.39 2.38 7.41
N GLU A 53 -8.34 2.16 8.22
CA GLU A 53 -7.20 3.09 8.31
C GLU A 53 -6.12 2.78 7.24
N THR A 54 -6.00 1.50 6.87
CA THR A 54 -5.10 1.01 5.82
C THR A 54 -5.79 -0.13 5.08
N ILE A 55 -5.72 -0.11 3.74
CA ILE A 55 -6.30 -1.15 2.88
C ILE A 55 -5.19 -1.76 2.03
N GLU A 56 -5.03 -3.06 2.09
CA GLU A 56 -4.19 -3.81 1.15
C GLU A 56 -5.05 -4.44 0.06
N PHE A 57 -4.93 -3.95 -1.16
CA PHE A 57 -5.57 -4.55 -2.32
C PHE A 57 -4.73 -5.73 -2.84
N ARG A 58 -5.39 -6.85 -3.16
CA ARG A 58 -4.76 -8.00 -3.82
C ARG A 58 -5.70 -8.63 -4.84
N VAL A 59 -5.19 -8.97 -6.02
CA VAL A 59 -5.95 -9.77 -6.98
C VAL A 59 -6.09 -11.20 -6.46
N PRO A 60 -7.30 -11.78 -6.40
CA PRO A 60 -7.50 -13.15 -5.96
C PRO A 60 -6.70 -14.18 -6.74
N ASP A 61 -6.16 -15.18 -6.04
CA ASP A 61 -5.39 -16.26 -6.64
C ASP A 61 -6.22 -17.03 -7.69
N ASP A 62 -7.52 -17.25 -7.44
CA ASP A 62 -8.40 -17.93 -8.40
C ASP A 62 -8.51 -17.15 -9.72
N LEU A 63 -8.64 -15.83 -9.65
CA LEU A 63 -8.67 -14.97 -10.83
C LEU A 63 -7.32 -14.93 -11.55
N VAL A 64 -6.20 -14.93 -10.82
CA VAL A 64 -4.84 -15.05 -11.38
C VAL A 64 -4.67 -16.38 -12.11
N GLU A 65 -5.08 -17.50 -11.51
CA GLU A 65 -4.98 -18.84 -12.11
C GLU A 65 -5.85 -18.96 -13.38
N MET A 66 -6.99 -18.26 -13.41
CA MET A 66 -7.91 -18.27 -14.54
C MET A 66 -7.46 -17.38 -15.71
N ASP A 67 -6.68 -16.33 -15.47
CA ASP A 67 -6.14 -15.41 -16.49
C ASP A 67 -4.61 -15.50 -16.58
N GLN A 68 -4.13 -16.51 -17.31
CA GLN A 68 -2.69 -16.74 -17.50
C GLN A 68 -1.96 -15.55 -18.13
N GLU A 69 -2.62 -14.80 -19.02
CA GLU A 69 -2.04 -13.59 -19.62
C GLU A 69 -1.77 -12.53 -18.55
N TYR A 70 -2.71 -12.34 -17.60
CA TYR A 70 -2.45 -11.48 -16.44
C TYR A 70 -1.35 -12.06 -15.55
N ALA A 71 -1.40 -13.34 -15.20
CA ALA A 71 -0.41 -13.97 -14.32
C ALA A 71 1.04 -13.82 -14.84
N GLU A 72 1.25 -13.95 -16.15
CA GLU A 72 2.57 -13.85 -16.78
C GLU A 72 3.06 -12.41 -16.97
N ASN A 73 2.16 -11.42 -17.00
CA ASN A 73 2.48 -10.04 -17.40
C ASN A 73 2.08 -8.98 -16.38
N ARG A 74 1.58 -9.36 -15.20
CA ARG A 74 1.26 -8.41 -14.11
C ARG A 74 2.49 -7.64 -13.67
N VAL A 75 2.29 -6.44 -13.15
CA VAL A 75 3.41 -5.55 -12.78
C VAL A 75 3.53 -5.35 -11.28
N VAL A 76 2.46 -5.62 -10.53
CA VAL A 76 2.40 -5.46 -9.08
C VAL A 76 1.49 -6.55 -8.51
N ASP A 77 1.84 -7.08 -7.35
CA ASP A 77 1.08 -8.13 -6.65
C ASP A 77 0.11 -7.57 -5.63
N SER A 78 0.51 -6.49 -4.97
CA SER A 78 -0.30 -5.83 -3.94
C SER A 78 -0.13 -4.32 -4.00
N ILE A 79 -1.20 -3.61 -3.66
CA ILE A 79 -1.18 -2.15 -3.51
C ILE A 79 -1.75 -1.88 -2.12
N THR A 80 -0.93 -1.36 -1.21
CA THR A 80 -1.39 -0.91 0.10
C THR A 80 -1.61 0.59 0.07
N VAL A 81 -2.74 1.04 0.60
CA VAL A 81 -3.07 2.47 0.71
C VAL A 81 -3.35 2.85 2.15
N SER A 82 -2.89 4.03 2.54
CA SER A 82 -3.12 4.61 3.86
C SER A 82 -3.23 6.14 3.75
N ALA A 83 -4.02 6.75 4.64
CA ALA A 83 -4.07 8.20 4.71
C ALA A 83 -2.73 8.78 5.18
N THR A 84 -2.33 9.92 4.62
CA THR A 84 -1.11 10.64 5.02
C THR A 84 -1.36 12.15 5.07
N GLU A 85 -0.42 12.91 5.64
CA GLU A 85 -0.50 14.37 5.62
C GLU A 85 -0.47 14.91 4.19
N ALA A 86 -1.45 15.75 3.85
CA ALA A 86 -1.53 16.44 2.56
C ALA A 86 -0.62 17.67 2.50
N GLU A 87 -0.24 18.06 1.28
CA GLU A 87 0.53 19.28 1.06
C GLU A 87 -0.33 20.54 1.26
N ASP A 88 -1.58 20.49 0.82
CA ASP A 88 -2.60 21.51 1.10
C ASP A 88 -3.50 21.02 2.26
N PRO A 89 -3.64 21.79 3.36
CA PRO A 89 -4.47 21.39 4.51
C PRO A 89 -5.98 21.36 4.23
N SER A 90 -6.42 21.80 3.05
CA SER A 90 -7.81 21.67 2.58
C SER A 90 -8.05 20.42 1.73
N GLU A 91 -7.00 19.67 1.44
CA GLU A 91 -7.02 18.41 0.70
C GLU A 91 -6.68 17.23 1.60
N CYS A 92 -6.88 16.03 1.07
CA CYS A 92 -6.44 14.78 1.66
C CYS A 92 -5.31 14.19 0.82
N ALA A 93 -4.50 13.34 1.44
CA ALA A 93 -3.47 12.60 0.74
C ALA A 93 -3.53 11.13 1.10
N VAL A 94 -3.22 10.30 0.11
CA VAL A 94 -3.12 8.85 0.28
C VAL A 94 -1.72 8.44 -0.13
N ARG A 95 -1.03 7.73 0.77
CA ARG A 95 0.19 7.02 0.46
C ARG A 95 -0.17 5.67 -0.15
N TYR A 96 0.50 5.35 -1.24
CA TYR A 96 0.50 4.05 -1.89
C TYR A 96 1.84 3.37 -1.62
N GLU A 97 1.79 2.08 -1.29
CA GLU A 97 2.95 1.21 -1.23
C GLU A 97 2.72 0.03 -2.18
N PHE A 98 3.70 -0.23 -3.05
CA PHE A 98 3.59 -1.21 -4.11
C PHE A 98 4.40 -2.46 -3.77
N GLY A 99 3.72 -3.59 -3.64
CA GLY A 99 4.36 -4.89 -3.42
C GLY A 99 4.63 -5.59 -4.75
N TYR A 100 5.91 -5.81 -5.02
CA TYR A 100 6.42 -6.55 -6.19
C TYR A 100 6.93 -7.93 -5.78
N THR A 101 6.75 -8.96 -6.62
CA THR A 101 7.43 -10.25 -6.45
C THR A 101 8.26 -10.63 -7.68
N GLY A 102 9.37 -11.34 -7.45
CA GLY A 102 10.18 -11.91 -8.52
C GLY A 102 10.68 -10.87 -9.53
N GLU A 103 10.32 -11.07 -10.80
CA GLU A 103 10.77 -10.28 -11.96
C GLU A 103 9.86 -9.07 -12.26
N ASP A 104 8.89 -8.78 -11.38
CA ASP A 104 7.86 -7.76 -11.64
C ASP A 104 8.42 -6.33 -11.65
N LEU A 105 9.44 -6.04 -10.82
CA LEU A 105 10.12 -4.74 -10.84
C LEU A 105 10.95 -4.53 -12.11
N ASP A 106 11.57 -5.60 -12.64
CA ASP A 106 12.28 -5.55 -13.91
C ASP A 106 11.29 -5.27 -15.04
N ARG A 107 10.11 -5.91 -15.02
CA ARG A 107 9.02 -5.65 -15.97
C ARG A 107 8.48 -4.22 -15.87
N LEU A 108 8.31 -3.69 -14.65
CA LEU A 108 7.93 -2.29 -14.44
C LEU A 108 8.97 -1.35 -15.01
N THR A 109 10.25 -1.59 -14.74
CA THR A 109 11.36 -0.76 -15.22
C THR A 109 11.39 -0.76 -16.74
N GLU A 110 11.29 -1.94 -17.37
CA GLU A 110 11.22 -2.05 -18.83
C GLU A 110 10.02 -1.30 -19.41
N PHE A 111 8.83 -1.45 -18.82
CA PHE A 111 7.65 -0.68 -19.21
C PHE A 111 7.89 0.83 -19.10
N ALA A 112 8.40 1.28 -17.96
CA ALA A 112 8.57 2.68 -17.65
C ALA A 112 9.63 3.34 -18.54
N GLU A 113 10.72 2.64 -18.86
CA GLU A 113 11.76 3.07 -19.81
C GLU A 113 11.27 3.09 -21.25
N ASN A 114 10.48 2.10 -21.68
CA ASN A 114 9.90 2.07 -23.03
C ASN A 114 8.94 3.24 -23.28
N HIS A 115 8.39 3.84 -22.22
CA HIS A 115 7.52 5.00 -22.30
C HIS A 115 8.25 6.36 -22.17
N TYR A 116 9.58 6.36 -22.01
CA TYR A 116 10.41 7.57 -21.79
C TYR A 116 10.18 8.67 -22.83
N GLU A 117 9.94 8.31 -24.09
CA GLU A 117 9.70 9.28 -25.18
C GLU A 117 8.37 10.04 -25.03
N THR A 118 7.44 9.53 -24.22
CA THR A 118 6.11 10.12 -23.99
C THR A 118 5.94 10.70 -22.59
N ARG A 119 6.65 10.16 -21.59
CA ARG A 119 6.64 10.60 -20.19
C ARG A 119 7.83 9.98 -19.46
N PRO A 120 8.40 10.64 -18.45
CA PRO A 120 9.38 10.03 -17.55
C PRO A 120 8.89 8.68 -16.96
N PRO A 121 9.78 7.73 -16.67
CA PRO A 121 9.43 6.41 -16.13
C PRO A 121 8.53 6.46 -14.89
N ARG A 122 8.85 7.34 -13.94
CA ARG A 122 8.06 7.56 -12.72
C ARG A 122 6.64 8.01 -13.02
N GLU A 123 6.48 8.92 -13.97
CA GLU A 123 5.17 9.37 -14.40
C GLU A 123 4.35 8.27 -15.08
N ALA A 124 5.02 7.37 -15.83
CA ALA A 124 4.37 6.21 -16.42
C ALA A 124 3.87 5.23 -15.37
N ALA A 125 4.73 4.89 -14.40
CA ALA A 125 4.41 3.97 -13.31
C ALA A 125 3.29 4.53 -12.42
N PHE A 126 3.41 5.79 -11.99
CA PHE A 126 2.40 6.46 -11.17
C PHE A 126 1.03 6.40 -11.84
N ASN A 127 0.92 6.89 -13.08
CA ASN A 127 -0.35 6.90 -13.80
C ASN A 127 -0.92 5.49 -14.06
N ALA A 128 -0.06 4.49 -14.22
CA ALA A 128 -0.51 3.11 -14.43
C ALA A 128 -1.22 2.55 -13.19
N PHE A 129 -0.72 2.85 -11.98
CA PHE A 129 -1.23 2.28 -10.74
C PHE A 129 -2.31 3.14 -10.05
N THR A 130 -2.19 4.46 -10.12
CA THR A 130 -3.11 5.38 -9.42
C THR A 130 -4.20 5.92 -10.34
N GLY A 131 -3.94 5.93 -11.65
CA GLY A 131 -4.79 6.58 -12.64
C GLY A 131 -4.68 8.08 -12.74
N GLU A 132 -3.92 8.69 -11.84
CA GLU A 132 -3.76 10.13 -11.73
C GLU A 132 -2.67 10.67 -12.64
N ALA A 133 -2.75 11.97 -12.93
CA ALA A 133 -1.66 12.69 -13.56
C ALA A 133 -0.59 12.97 -12.49
N PRO A 134 0.67 12.60 -12.73
CA PRO A 134 1.74 12.78 -11.76
C PRO A 134 2.18 14.24 -11.67
N ASN A 135 2.59 14.64 -10.47
CA ASN A 135 3.48 15.75 -10.24
C ASN A 135 4.92 15.21 -10.06
N ASP A 136 5.94 16.04 -10.25
CA ASP A 136 7.35 15.62 -10.26
C ASP A 136 7.83 14.91 -8.95
N THR A 137 7.06 15.01 -7.86
CA THR A 137 7.41 14.54 -6.50
C THR A 137 6.57 13.37 -6.00
N ASP A 138 5.61 12.89 -6.78
CA ASP A 138 4.56 12.02 -6.25
C ASP A 138 4.96 10.54 -6.17
N MET A 139 6.11 10.14 -6.72
CA MET A 139 6.59 8.75 -6.71
C MET A 139 8.08 8.65 -6.39
N GLU A 140 8.44 7.70 -5.54
CA GLU A 140 9.84 7.42 -5.17
C GLU A 140 10.65 6.88 -6.35
N ASP A 141 11.98 7.07 -6.30
CA ASP A 141 12.90 6.71 -7.39
C ASP A 141 12.97 5.20 -7.66
N ASP A 142 12.67 4.38 -6.66
CA ASP A 142 12.64 2.93 -6.74
C ASP A 142 11.24 2.37 -7.06
N PHE A 143 10.27 3.25 -7.34
CA PHE A 143 8.88 2.92 -7.59
C PHE A 143 8.15 2.23 -6.43
N SER A 144 8.72 2.18 -5.23
CA SER A 144 8.15 1.42 -4.11
C SER A 144 6.95 2.10 -3.47
N SER A 145 6.88 3.43 -3.53
CA SER A 145 5.77 4.19 -2.98
C SER A 145 5.43 5.44 -3.78
N ALA A 146 4.21 5.92 -3.59
CA ALA A 146 3.70 7.17 -4.16
C ALA A 146 2.76 7.88 -3.18
N VAL A 147 2.55 9.19 -3.38
CA VAL A 147 1.56 9.97 -2.66
C VAL A 147 0.62 10.62 -3.67
N VAL A 148 -0.68 10.43 -3.48
CA VAL A 148 -1.73 11.04 -4.31
C VAL A 148 -2.46 12.10 -3.48
N GLN A 149 -2.48 13.33 -3.98
CA GLN A 149 -3.31 14.40 -3.43
C GLN A 149 -4.72 14.33 -4.05
N LEU A 150 -5.75 14.44 -3.22
CA LEU A 150 -7.14 14.42 -3.66
C LEU A 150 -8.03 15.24 -2.73
N LYS A 151 -9.24 15.54 -3.19
CA LYS A 151 -10.25 16.11 -2.30
C LYS A 151 -10.68 15.07 -1.27
N CYS A 152 -10.83 15.50 -0.03
CA CYS A 152 -11.42 14.67 1.00
C CYS A 152 -12.89 14.37 0.68
N ALA A 153 -13.29 13.12 0.85
CA ALA A 153 -14.68 12.71 0.83
C ALA A 153 -15.47 13.44 1.93
N LEU A 154 -16.67 13.90 1.58
CA LEU A 154 -17.56 14.58 2.53
C LEU A 154 -18.39 13.59 3.35
N SER A 155 -18.42 12.32 2.95
CA SER A 155 -19.14 11.25 3.65
C SER A 155 -18.63 9.86 3.23
N PRO A 156 -18.90 8.81 4.02
CA PRO A 156 -18.53 7.42 3.68
C PRO A 156 -19.08 6.89 2.35
N SER A 157 -20.10 7.53 1.78
CA SER A 157 -20.71 7.15 0.50
C SER A 157 -20.40 8.13 -0.63
N ASP A 158 -19.42 9.03 -0.43
CA ASP A 158 -18.97 9.95 -1.46
C ASP A 158 -18.10 9.21 -2.47
N ASP A 159 -18.71 8.89 -3.62
CA ASP A 159 -18.10 8.21 -4.75
C ASP A 159 -17.67 9.19 -5.86
N SER A 160 -17.62 10.49 -5.55
CA SER A 160 -17.29 11.54 -6.52
C SER A 160 -15.87 12.08 -6.38
N ASP A 161 -15.32 12.06 -5.17
CA ASP A 161 -13.94 12.44 -4.85
C ASP A 161 -13.16 11.16 -4.47
N THR A 162 -12.80 10.37 -5.49
CA THR A 162 -12.15 9.06 -5.35
C THR A 162 -10.74 9.03 -5.97
N ALA A 163 -9.93 8.09 -5.52
CA ALA A 163 -8.71 7.64 -6.17
C ALA A 163 -8.85 6.16 -6.57
N GLU A 164 -7.90 5.65 -7.35
CA GLU A 164 -7.92 4.28 -7.84
C GLU A 164 -6.71 3.46 -7.37
N ALA A 165 -6.93 2.18 -7.12
CA ALA A 165 -5.88 1.17 -7.01
C ALA A 165 -5.98 0.24 -8.22
N ARG A 166 -5.07 0.41 -9.20
CA ARG A 166 -5.09 -0.30 -10.49
C ARG A 166 -4.04 -1.39 -10.56
N PHE A 167 -4.49 -2.61 -10.75
CA PHE A 167 -3.62 -3.73 -11.12
C PHE A 167 -3.50 -3.78 -12.63
N VAL A 168 -2.30 -3.63 -13.14
CA VAL A 168 -2.02 -3.60 -14.58
C VAL A 168 -1.22 -4.81 -15.02
N ARG A 169 -1.33 -5.12 -16.31
CA ARG A 169 -0.41 -6.01 -17.03
C ARG A 169 0.25 -5.28 -18.18
N THR A 170 1.48 -5.65 -18.51
CA THR A 170 2.12 -5.22 -19.75
C THR A 170 1.58 -5.99 -20.96
N ASN A 171 1.81 -5.46 -22.15
CA ASN A 171 1.52 -6.12 -23.42
C ASN A 171 2.76 -6.12 -24.31
N ASP A 172 2.74 -6.95 -25.37
CA ASP A 172 3.84 -7.12 -26.33
C ASP A 172 4.29 -5.83 -27.03
N LYS A 173 3.52 -4.75 -26.94
CA LYS A 173 3.83 -3.44 -27.54
C LYS A 173 4.47 -2.48 -26.54
N GLY A 174 4.83 -2.97 -25.35
CA GLY A 174 5.45 -2.18 -24.29
C GLY A 174 4.48 -1.27 -23.54
N GLY A 175 3.17 -1.40 -23.76
CA GLY A 175 2.15 -0.64 -23.03
C GLY A 175 1.57 -1.41 -21.84
N THR A 176 0.88 -0.72 -20.95
CA THR A 176 0.10 -1.34 -19.87
C THR A 176 -1.39 -1.30 -20.17
N THR A 177 -2.13 -2.19 -19.52
CA THR A 177 -3.59 -2.20 -19.50
C THR A 177 -4.05 -2.63 -18.12
N HIS A 178 -4.98 -1.89 -17.53
CA HIS A 178 -5.57 -2.32 -16.25
C HIS A 178 -6.31 -3.65 -16.45
N PHE A 179 -6.12 -4.55 -15.50
CA PHE A 179 -6.79 -5.83 -15.41
C PHE A 179 -8.00 -5.72 -14.47
N ILE A 180 -7.75 -5.22 -13.26
CA ILE A 180 -8.76 -4.94 -12.25
C ILE A 180 -8.38 -3.66 -11.49
N LEU A 181 -9.38 -2.91 -11.05
CA LEU A 181 -9.21 -1.71 -10.25
C LEU A 181 -10.29 -1.60 -9.17
N ALA A 182 -9.94 -0.91 -8.09
CA ALA A 182 -10.87 -0.46 -7.06
C ALA A 182 -10.86 1.07 -7.01
N GLU A 183 -12.05 1.67 -6.97
CA GLU A 183 -12.23 3.09 -6.64
C GLU A 183 -12.48 3.21 -5.13
N PHE A 184 -11.71 4.08 -4.48
CA PHE A 184 -11.82 4.33 -3.05
C PHE A 184 -11.74 5.82 -2.74
N SER A 185 -12.26 6.25 -1.60
CA SER A 185 -12.12 7.63 -1.11
C SER A 185 -11.52 7.66 0.28
N VAL A 186 -11.03 8.85 0.66
CA VAL A 186 -10.45 9.12 1.98
C VAL A 186 -11.17 10.30 2.62
N MET A 187 -11.54 10.16 3.90
CA MET A 187 -12.16 11.22 4.68
C MET A 187 -11.12 12.09 5.40
N SER A 188 -11.52 13.27 5.87
CA SER A 188 -10.62 14.22 6.54
C SER A 188 -10.01 13.72 7.85
N ASP A 189 -10.59 12.66 8.44
CA ASP A 189 -10.07 11.96 9.61
C ASP A 189 -9.16 10.77 9.26
N GLY A 190 -8.96 10.49 7.97
CA GLY A 190 -8.10 9.43 7.46
C GLY A 190 -8.81 8.10 7.18
N GLU A 191 -10.12 8.00 7.43
CA GLU A 191 -10.87 6.77 7.12
C GLU A 191 -11.01 6.56 5.60
N LEU A 192 -10.73 5.34 5.15
CA LEU A 192 -10.80 4.90 3.75
C LEU A 192 -12.07 4.07 3.49
N PHE A 193 -12.64 4.24 2.30
CA PHE A 193 -13.85 3.52 1.84
C PHE A 193 -13.70 3.09 0.39
N VAL A 194 -13.91 1.81 0.10
CA VAL A 194 -13.98 1.26 -1.27
C VAL A 194 -15.42 1.33 -1.76
N HIS A 195 -15.65 1.90 -2.94
CA HIS A 195 -16.99 2.13 -3.49
C HIS A 195 -17.33 1.20 -4.65
N ARG A 196 -16.34 0.88 -5.47
CA ARG A 196 -16.54 0.18 -6.73
C ARG A 196 -15.33 -0.62 -7.12
N ILE A 197 -15.59 -1.73 -7.79
CA ILE A 197 -14.59 -2.52 -8.50
C ILE A 197 -14.92 -2.56 -10.00
N GLU A 198 -13.90 -2.51 -10.84
CA GLU A 198 -14.01 -2.80 -12.28
C GLU A 198 -12.97 -3.84 -12.65
N ALA A 199 -13.39 -4.92 -13.29
CA ALA A 199 -12.51 -5.96 -13.80
C ALA A 199 -12.73 -6.14 -15.31
N ARG A 200 -11.65 -6.13 -16.09
CA ARG A 200 -11.75 -6.32 -17.54
C ARG A 200 -12.05 -7.76 -17.87
N SER A 201 -13.13 -7.99 -18.62
CA SER A 201 -13.53 -9.33 -19.10
C SER A 201 -13.92 -10.31 -17.98
N TRP A 202 -14.05 -9.83 -16.75
CA TRP A 202 -14.36 -10.61 -15.56
C TRP A 202 -15.47 -9.92 -14.78
N ARG A 203 -16.30 -10.71 -14.11
CA ARG A 203 -17.33 -10.23 -13.18
C ARG A 203 -17.60 -11.27 -12.11
N LEU A 204 -18.13 -10.84 -10.98
CA LEU A 204 -18.64 -11.75 -9.96
C LEU A 204 -20.01 -12.31 -10.37
N ASP A 205 -20.22 -13.60 -10.12
CA ASP A 205 -21.55 -14.20 -10.16
C ASP A 205 -22.33 -13.92 -8.86
N GLY A 206 -23.58 -14.38 -8.77
CA GLY A 206 -24.42 -14.17 -7.58
C GLY A 206 -23.94 -14.91 -6.31
N ASN A 207 -22.87 -15.70 -6.41
CA ASN A 207 -22.24 -16.39 -5.29
C ASN A 207 -20.85 -15.82 -4.96
N GLY A 208 -20.41 -14.74 -5.62
CA GLY A 208 -19.10 -14.14 -5.42
C GLY A 208 -17.95 -14.87 -6.15
N ASN A 209 -18.25 -15.72 -7.14
CA ASN A 209 -17.20 -16.36 -7.95
C ASN A 209 -16.87 -15.52 -9.18
N TRP A 210 -15.59 -15.44 -9.53
CA TRP A 210 -15.15 -14.84 -10.78
C TRP A 210 -15.59 -15.68 -11.99
N VAL A 211 -16.27 -15.02 -12.93
CA VAL A 211 -16.68 -15.61 -14.21
C VAL A 211 -16.34 -14.66 -15.36
N LYS A 212 -16.10 -15.25 -16.54
CA LYS A 212 -15.83 -14.46 -17.75
C LYS A 212 -17.08 -13.65 -18.14
N GLY A 213 -16.86 -12.36 -18.42
CA GLY A 213 -17.88 -11.36 -18.77
C GLY A 213 -18.43 -11.49 -20.18
#